data_AF-A0A7V8XAV9-F1
#
_entry.id   AF-A0A7V8XAV9-F1
#
_cell.length_a   1.000
_cell.length_b   1.000
_cell.length_c   1.000
_cell.angle_alpha   90.00
_cell.angle_beta   90.00
_cell.angle_gamma   90.00
#
_symmetry.space_group_name_H-M   'P 1'
#
loop_
_entity.id
_entity.type
_entity.pdbx_description
1 polymer ?
#
loop_
_entity_poly.entity_id
_entity_poly.type
_entity_poly.pdbx_seq_one_letter_code
_entity_poly.pdbx_strand_id
1 'polypeptide(L)'
;MRAHRRGFTIIELLVVVAIMGLLATLALPKLAATRQRATVATMISDLKNLLTAQEAYFVAYRDYADGIATTEVAGPGAAGRVVSRLSPGNQAVVERKNGSGGVGWSATVTNPSVTDPTRDTCGIFVGDVSYSPNAAVITPGTVACY
;
A
#
# COMPACT_ATOMS: atom_id res chain seq x y z
N MET A 1 -32.99 14.92 55.16
CA MET A 1 -31.71 15.64 54.99
C MET A 1 -31.49 15.87 53.51
N ARG A 2 -31.56 17.11 53.01
CA ARG A 2 -31.32 17.43 51.60
C ARG A 2 -29.82 17.53 51.36
N ALA A 3 -29.27 16.61 50.57
CA ALA A 3 -27.88 16.66 50.16
C ALA A 3 -27.64 17.89 49.27
N HIS A 4 -26.72 18.76 49.67
CA HIS A 4 -26.25 19.86 48.84
C HIS A 4 -25.60 19.29 47.58
N ARG A 5 -26.28 19.40 46.43
CA ARG A 5 -25.68 19.09 45.14
C ARG A 5 -24.66 20.19 44.84
N ARG A 6 -23.37 19.83 44.83
CA ARG A 6 -22.29 20.71 44.37
C ARG A 6 -22.44 20.87 42.86
N GLY A 7 -22.61 22.11 42.40
CA GLY A 7 -22.61 22.45 40.97
C GLY A 7 -21.17 22.50 40.45
N PHE A 8 -20.98 22.07 39.20
CA PHE A 8 -19.69 22.19 38.50
C PHE A 8 -19.43 23.67 38.22
N THR A 9 -18.22 24.16 38.47
CA THR A 9 -17.89 25.56 38.18
C THR A 9 -17.56 25.73 36.69
N ILE A 10 -17.91 26.89 36.12
CA ILE A 10 -17.55 27.20 34.72
C ILE A 10 -16.02 27.20 34.54
N ILE A 11 -15.27 27.61 35.57
CA ILE A 11 -13.81 27.62 35.53
C ILE A 11 -13.21 26.20 35.50
N GLU A 12 -13.79 25.22 36.21
CA GLU A 12 -13.38 23.81 36.10
C GLU A 12 -13.60 23.27 34.70
N LEU A 13 -14.70 23.63 34.05
CA LEU A 13 -14.94 23.17 32.68
C LEU A 13 -14.00 23.86 31.68
N LEU A 14 -13.68 25.14 31.90
CA LEU A 14 -12.80 25.93 31.05
C LEU A 14 -11.36 25.42 31.08
N VAL A 15 -10.81 25.13 32.26
CA VAL A 15 -9.43 24.60 32.36
C VAL A 15 -9.32 23.21 31.71
N VAL A 16 -10.38 22.39 31.80
CA VAL A 16 -10.40 21.04 31.22
C VAL A 16 -10.39 21.08 29.69
N VAL A 17 -11.20 21.94 29.06
CA VAL A 17 -11.17 22.08 27.59
C VAL A 17 -9.87 22.73 27.11
N ALA A 18 -9.27 23.63 27.92
CA ALA A 18 -7.96 24.21 27.61
C ALA A 18 -6.84 23.16 27.60
N ILE A 19 -6.82 22.27 28.59
CA ILE A 19 -5.85 21.16 28.66
C ILE A 19 -6.09 20.16 27.53
N MET A 20 -7.35 19.78 27.24
CA MET A 20 -7.65 18.89 26.10
C MET A 20 -7.20 19.50 24.76
N GLY A 21 -7.37 20.81 24.56
CA GLY A 21 -6.89 21.51 23.37
C GLY A 21 -5.37 21.45 23.22
N LEU A 22 -4.61 21.63 24.31
CA LEU A 22 -3.16 21.54 24.31
C LEU A 22 -2.66 20.12 24.00
N LEU A 23 -3.31 19.09 24.55
CA LEU A 23 -2.92 17.70 24.27
C LEU A 23 -3.23 17.29 22.83
N ALA A 24 -4.34 17.78 22.27
CA ALA A 24 -4.74 17.46 20.90
C ALA A 24 -3.72 17.96 19.86
N THR A 25 -3.18 19.18 20.02
CA THR A 25 -2.21 19.74 19.06
C THR A 25 -0.91 18.94 18.99
N LEU A 26 -0.44 18.40 20.12
CA LEU A 26 0.76 17.54 20.16
C LEU A 26 0.53 16.15 19.56
N ALA A 27 -0.70 15.61 19.67
CA ALA A 27 -1.02 14.26 19.23
C ALA A 27 -1.25 14.15 17.71
N LEU A 28 -1.83 15.17 17.08
CA LEU A 28 -2.21 15.16 15.65
C LEU A 28 -1.05 14.87 14.67
N PRO A 29 0.13 15.52 14.75
CA PRO A 29 1.20 15.27 13.78
C PRO A 29 1.72 13.83 13.83
N LYS A 30 1.80 13.25 15.04
CA LYS A 30 2.22 11.85 15.23
C LYS A 30 1.22 10.87 14.62
N LEU A 31 -0.08 11.16 14.72
CA LEU A 31 -1.13 10.34 14.13
C LEU A 31 -1.06 10.36 12.60
N ALA A 32 -0.81 11.52 12.00
CA ALA A 32 -0.69 11.64 10.54
C ALA A 32 0.47 10.79 9.99
N ALA A 33 1.67 10.89 10.58
CA ALA A 33 2.82 10.09 10.18
C ALA A 33 2.59 8.58 10.37
N THR A 34 1.90 8.18 11.44
CA THR A 34 1.57 6.77 11.70
C THR A 34 0.61 6.23 10.65
N ARG A 35 -0.40 7.02 10.24
CA ARG A 35 -1.32 6.64 9.17
C ARG A 35 -0.61 6.43 7.84
N GLN A 36 0.30 7.32 7.47
CA GLN A 36 1.08 7.17 6.23
C GLN A 36 1.93 5.90 6.24
N ARG A 37 2.61 5.60 7.36
CA ARG A 37 3.36 4.33 7.50
C ARG A 37 2.46 3.10 7.40
N ALA A 38 1.25 3.16 7.95
CA ALA A 38 0.27 2.08 7.81
C ALA A 38 -0.15 1.92 6.34
N THR A 39 -0.39 3.02 5.63
CA THR A 39 -0.68 2.98 4.19
C THR A 39 0.46 2.35 3.40
N VAL A 40 1.71 2.74 3.63
CA VAL A 40 2.88 2.11 2.99
C VAL A 40 2.94 0.61 3.30
N ALA A 41 2.63 0.19 4.53
CA ALA A 41 2.55 -1.23 4.87
C ALA A 41 1.45 -1.97 4.07
N THR A 42 0.31 -1.34 3.80
CA THR A 42 -0.72 -1.92 2.92
C THR A 42 -0.24 -2.04 1.48
N MET A 43 0.49 -1.05 0.96
CA MET A 43 1.06 -1.10 -0.40
C MET A 43 2.02 -2.29 -0.56
N ILE A 44 2.88 -2.51 0.45
CA ILE A 44 3.79 -3.66 0.49
C ILE A 44 3.00 -4.97 0.55
N SER A 45 1.94 -5.03 1.36
CA SER A 45 1.09 -6.22 1.48
C SER A 45 0.39 -6.54 0.16
N ASP A 46 -0.15 -5.54 -0.53
CA ASP A 46 -0.83 -5.71 -1.80
C ASP A 46 0.13 -6.25 -2.88
N LEU A 47 1.37 -5.77 -2.91
CA LEU A 47 2.41 -6.29 -3.81
C LEU A 47 2.78 -7.75 -3.53
N LYS A 48 2.83 -8.16 -2.25
CA LYS A 48 3.07 -9.56 -1.87
C LYS A 48 1.90 -10.48 -2.25
N ASN A 49 0.67 -9.98 -2.10
CA ASN A 49 -0.51 -10.68 -2.55
C ASN A 49 -0.51 -10.83 -4.08
N LEU A 50 -0.13 -9.77 -4.79
CA LEU A 50 0.00 -9.79 -6.25
C LEU A 50 1.09 -10.77 -6.71
N LEU A 51 2.24 -10.83 -6.03
CA LEU A 51 3.28 -11.83 -6.29
C LEU A 51 2.69 -13.24 -6.22
N THR A 52 1.99 -13.56 -5.13
CA THR A 52 1.35 -14.87 -4.96
C THR A 52 0.37 -15.19 -6.10
N ALA A 53 -0.43 -14.21 -6.53
CA ALA A 53 -1.38 -14.38 -7.62
C ALA A 53 -0.68 -14.59 -8.98
N GLN A 54 0.42 -13.89 -9.24
CA GLN A 54 1.22 -14.04 -10.46
C GLN A 54 1.90 -15.40 -10.53
N GLU A 55 2.45 -15.90 -9.40
CA GLU A 55 3.02 -17.25 -9.35
C GLU A 55 1.97 -18.33 -9.61
N ALA A 56 0.77 -18.19 -9.05
CA ALA A 56 -0.34 -19.11 -9.32
C ALA A 56 -0.74 -19.09 -10.81
N TYR A 57 -0.81 -17.90 -11.42
CA TYR A 57 -1.10 -17.72 -12.84
C TYR A 57 -0.01 -18.36 -13.72
N PHE A 58 1.27 -18.22 -13.35
CA PHE A 58 2.37 -18.86 -14.06
C PHE A 58 2.30 -20.39 -14.02
N VAL A 59 1.92 -20.97 -12.89
CA VAL A 59 1.71 -22.42 -12.78
C VAL A 59 0.60 -22.90 -13.73
N ALA A 60 -0.48 -22.11 -13.87
CA ALA A 60 -1.62 -22.47 -14.72
C ALA A 60 -1.35 -22.28 -16.22
N TYR A 61 -0.70 -21.17 -16.61
CA TYR A 61 -0.61 -20.77 -18.02
C TYR A 61 0.82 -20.70 -18.58
N ARG A 62 1.84 -20.99 -17.77
CA ARG A 62 3.27 -20.87 -18.12
C ARG A 62 3.67 -19.47 -18.58
N ASP A 63 2.94 -18.47 -18.11
CA ASP A 63 3.14 -17.08 -18.47
C ASP A 63 2.70 -16.16 -17.32
N TYR A 64 3.10 -14.89 -17.33
CA TYR A 64 2.62 -13.90 -16.35
C TYR A 64 1.53 -12.99 -16.94
N ALA A 65 0.62 -12.52 -16.08
CA ALA A 65 -0.46 -11.64 -16.48
C ALA A 65 0.00 -10.19 -16.60
N ASP A 66 -0.57 -9.47 -17.57
CA ASP A 66 -0.26 -8.09 -17.88
C ASP A 66 -1.23 -7.09 -17.22
N GLY A 67 -1.79 -7.45 -16.04
CA GLY A 67 -2.69 -6.58 -15.30
C GLY A 67 -3.51 -7.27 -14.22
N ILE A 68 -4.34 -6.47 -13.56
CA ILE A 68 -5.23 -6.90 -12.47
C ILE A 68 -6.69 -6.82 -12.93
N ALA A 69 -7.52 -7.76 -12.50
CA ALA A 69 -8.97 -7.72 -12.64
C ALA A 69 -9.69 -8.29 -11.41
N THR A 70 -11.01 -8.21 -11.39
CA THR A 70 -11.86 -8.78 -10.33
C THR A 70 -12.06 -10.29 -10.46
N THR A 71 -11.83 -10.82 -11.66
CA THR A 71 -11.88 -12.23 -12.02
C THR A 71 -10.63 -12.55 -12.83
N GLU A 72 -10.11 -13.76 -12.68
CA GLU A 72 -8.96 -14.19 -13.47
C GLU A 72 -9.40 -14.35 -14.93
N VAL A 73 -8.63 -13.77 -15.84
CA VAL A 73 -8.87 -13.89 -17.28
C VAL A 73 -7.62 -14.44 -17.91
N ALA A 74 -7.70 -15.62 -18.52
CA ALA A 74 -6.66 -16.11 -19.40
C ALA A 74 -6.75 -15.37 -20.73
N GLY A 75 -5.75 -14.53 -21.03
CA GLY A 75 -5.65 -13.81 -22.30
C GLY A 75 -4.68 -14.53 -23.26
N PRO A 76 -4.97 -14.57 -24.57
CA PRO A 76 -3.99 -15.06 -25.54
C PRO A 76 -2.73 -14.18 -25.53
N GLY A 77 -1.55 -14.81 -25.59
CA GLY A 77 -0.27 -14.09 -25.67
C GLY A 77 0.02 -13.20 -24.47
N ALA A 78 -0.32 -13.64 -23.26
CA ALA A 78 -0.08 -12.97 -21.98
C ALA A 78 -0.92 -11.74 -21.63
N ALA A 79 -1.92 -11.39 -22.45
CA ALA A 79 -2.88 -10.33 -22.15
C ALA A 79 -3.89 -10.69 -21.02
N GLY A 80 -3.53 -11.65 -20.16
CA GLY A 80 -4.38 -12.09 -19.06
C GLY A 80 -4.41 -11.09 -17.91
N ARG A 81 -5.27 -11.39 -16.93
CA ARG A 81 -5.43 -10.58 -15.72
C ARG A 81 -5.45 -11.50 -14.50
N VAL A 82 -4.65 -11.17 -13.49
CA VAL A 82 -4.73 -11.85 -12.17
C VAL A 82 -5.75 -11.17 -11.25
N VAL A 83 -6.30 -11.96 -10.34
CA VAL A 83 -7.14 -11.40 -9.27
C VAL A 83 -6.26 -10.81 -8.18
N SER A 84 -6.36 -9.50 -7.99
CA SER A 84 -5.78 -8.83 -6.82
C SER A 84 -6.74 -7.75 -6.34
N ARG A 85 -7.05 -7.77 -5.05
CA ARG A 85 -7.87 -6.76 -4.40
C ARG A 85 -6.95 -5.82 -3.67
N LEU A 86 -6.74 -4.64 -4.25
CA LEU A 86 -5.94 -3.59 -3.64
C LEU A 86 -6.66 -3.03 -2.41
N SER A 87 -5.87 -2.68 -1.40
CA SER A 87 -6.34 -1.95 -0.24
C SER A 87 -6.90 -0.58 -0.66
N PRO A 88 -7.91 -0.02 0.05
CA PRO A 88 -8.55 1.22 -0.35
C PRO A 88 -7.56 2.38 -0.57
N GLY A 89 -7.64 3.01 -1.74
CA GLY A 89 -6.79 4.14 -2.11
C GLY A 89 -5.44 3.75 -2.73
N ASN A 90 -5.04 2.48 -2.68
CA ASN A 90 -3.86 2.00 -3.40
C ASN A 90 -4.18 1.87 -4.89
N GLN A 91 -3.24 2.29 -5.73
CA GLN A 91 -3.30 2.19 -7.19
C GLN A 91 -2.12 1.36 -7.64
N ALA A 92 -2.37 0.28 -8.40
CA ALA A 92 -1.32 -0.60 -8.90
C ALA A 92 -1.23 -0.54 -10.42
N VAL A 93 -0.01 -0.52 -10.92
CA VAL A 93 0.31 -0.75 -12.33
C VAL A 93 1.09 -2.06 -12.38
N VAL A 94 0.70 -2.96 -13.27
CA VAL A 94 1.34 -4.26 -13.48
C VAL A 94 1.67 -4.36 -14.96
N GLU A 95 2.91 -4.71 -15.25
CA GLU A 95 3.42 -4.83 -16.59
C GLU A 95 4.11 -6.17 -16.75
N ARG A 96 3.64 -6.95 -17.71
CA ARG A 96 4.33 -8.15 -18.16
C ARG A 96 5.55 -7.75 -18.98
N LYS A 97 6.68 -8.42 -18.75
CA LYS A 97 7.92 -8.23 -19.49
C LYS A 97 8.30 -9.50 -20.23
N ASN A 98 8.75 -9.35 -21.46
CA ASN A 98 9.29 -10.43 -22.26
C ASN A 98 10.54 -9.93 -22.97
N GLY A 99 11.70 -10.51 -22.62
CA GLY A 99 12.98 -10.10 -23.18
C GLY A 99 13.97 -11.26 -23.23
N SER A 100 15.24 -10.94 -23.43
CA SER A 100 16.32 -11.94 -23.52
C SER A 100 16.48 -12.79 -22.24
N GLY A 101 16.09 -12.26 -21.08
CA GLY A 101 16.04 -12.98 -19.81
C GLY A 101 14.82 -13.86 -19.59
N GLY A 102 13.98 -14.05 -20.62
CA GLY A 102 12.75 -14.83 -20.55
C GLY A 102 11.52 -13.98 -20.21
N VAL A 103 10.50 -14.63 -19.65
CA VAL A 103 9.27 -13.95 -19.24
C VAL A 103 9.37 -13.53 -17.79
N GLY A 104 8.99 -12.29 -17.50
CA GLY A 104 8.87 -11.75 -16.16
C GLY A 104 7.74 -10.74 -16.06
N TRP A 105 7.71 -10.01 -14.96
CA TRP A 105 6.77 -8.93 -14.75
C TRP A 105 7.30 -7.96 -13.71
N SER A 106 6.76 -6.75 -13.72
CA SER A 106 6.94 -5.80 -12.64
C SER A 106 5.63 -5.17 -12.25
N ALA A 107 5.56 -4.68 -11.02
CA ALA A 107 4.45 -3.89 -10.55
C ALA A 107 4.91 -2.76 -9.66
N THR A 108 4.18 -1.66 -9.73
CA THR A 108 4.29 -0.53 -8.83
C THR A 108 2.96 -0.29 -8.16
N VAL A 109 2.98 0.11 -6.90
CA VAL A 109 1.81 0.57 -6.15
C VAL A 109 2.10 1.97 -5.62
N THR A 110 1.15 2.87 -5.79
CA THR A 110 1.15 4.23 -5.22
C THR A 110 -0.11 4.45 -4.37
N ASN A 111 -0.05 5.38 -3.43
CA ASN A 111 -1.23 5.85 -2.72
C ASN A 111 -1.18 7.37 -2.54
N PRO A 112 -2.16 8.14 -3.07
CA PRO A 112 -2.18 9.61 -2.98
C PRO A 112 -2.17 10.17 -1.55
N SER A 113 -2.48 9.35 -0.53
CA SER A 113 -2.46 9.75 0.88
C SER A 113 -1.06 9.74 1.51
N VAL A 114 -0.08 9.10 0.84
CA VAL A 114 1.32 9.09 1.25
C VAL A 114 2.00 10.28 0.58
N THR A 115 2.47 11.23 1.40
CA THR A 115 3.14 12.45 0.90
C THR A 115 4.64 12.44 1.16
N ASP A 116 5.17 11.33 1.69
CA ASP A 116 6.61 11.14 1.91
C ASP A 116 7.24 10.68 0.58
N PRO A 117 8.03 11.53 -0.10
CA PRO A 117 8.55 11.24 -1.43
C PRO A 117 9.64 10.15 -1.44
N THR A 118 10.01 9.62 -0.27
CA THR A 118 10.97 8.51 -0.17
C THR A 118 10.30 7.14 -0.10
N ARG A 119 8.95 7.12 -0.05
CA ARG A 119 8.13 5.91 0.15
C ARG A 119 6.75 6.02 -0.50
N ASP A 120 6.55 6.96 -1.42
CA ASP A 120 5.25 7.20 -2.05
C ASP A 120 4.90 6.13 -3.09
N THR A 121 5.93 5.40 -3.54
CA THR A 121 5.84 4.35 -4.52
C THR A 121 6.53 3.10 -4.00
N CYS A 122 5.86 1.96 -4.07
CA CYS A 122 6.47 0.66 -3.79
C CYS A 122 6.49 -0.17 -5.07
N GLY A 123 7.58 -0.90 -5.31
CA GLY A 123 7.75 -1.72 -6.50
C GLY A 123 8.23 -3.13 -6.20
N ILE A 124 7.93 -4.04 -7.12
CA ILE A 124 8.44 -5.41 -7.16
C ILE A 124 8.63 -5.83 -8.62
N PHE A 125 9.53 -6.78 -8.86
CA PHE A 125 9.64 -7.46 -10.14
C PHE A 125 10.03 -8.92 -9.97
N VAL A 126 9.75 -9.74 -10.97
CA VAL A 126 10.21 -11.12 -11.12
C VAL A 126 10.78 -11.29 -12.52
N GLY A 127 11.90 -12.01 -12.62
CA GLY A 127 12.64 -12.22 -13.87
C GLY A 127 13.96 -11.46 -13.88
N ASP A 128 14.38 -11.01 -15.05
CA ASP A 128 15.63 -10.30 -15.26
C ASP A 128 15.67 -8.94 -14.54
N VAL A 129 16.85 -8.50 -14.13
CA VAL A 129 17.05 -7.22 -13.41
C VAL A 129 16.62 -6.00 -14.24
N SER A 130 16.65 -6.10 -15.58
CA SER A 130 16.13 -5.07 -16.49
C SER A 130 14.63 -4.83 -16.37
N TYR A 131 13.88 -5.75 -15.74
CA TYR A 131 12.45 -5.60 -15.50
C TYR A 131 12.15 -4.78 -14.24
N SER A 132 13.17 -4.45 -13.46
CA SER A 132 13.00 -3.63 -12.27
C SER A 132 12.31 -2.30 -12.60
N PRO A 133 11.25 -1.92 -11.87
CA PRO A 133 10.56 -0.65 -12.09
C PRO A 133 11.38 0.56 -11.61
N ASN A 134 12.38 0.35 -10.75
CA ASN A 134 13.18 1.43 -10.17
C ASN A 134 14.51 0.91 -9.60
N ALA A 135 15.55 1.74 -9.63
CA ALA A 135 16.88 1.41 -9.09
C ALA A 135 16.89 1.00 -7.60
N ALA A 136 15.89 1.39 -6.80
CA ALA A 136 15.74 0.95 -5.42
C ALA A 136 15.26 -0.52 -5.28
N VAL A 137 14.61 -1.07 -6.31
CA VAL A 137 14.12 -2.44 -6.35
C VAL A 137 15.16 -3.30 -7.08
N ILE A 138 16.12 -3.85 -6.35
CA ILE A 138 17.28 -4.55 -6.95
C ILE A 138 17.18 -6.07 -6.95
N THR A 139 16.31 -6.63 -6.11
CA THR A 139 16.22 -8.09 -5.92
C THR A 139 14.87 -8.60 -6.41
N PRO A 140 14.84 -9.58 -7.33
CA PRO A 140 13.60 -10.20 -7.77
C PRO A 140 12.80 -10.77 -6.59
N GLY A 141 11.47 -10.62 -6.62
CA GLY A 141 10.57 -11.09 -5.58
C GLY A 141 10.61 -10.30 -4.27
N THR A 142 11.45 -9.26 -4.15
CA THR A 142 11.53 -8.42 -2.96
C THR A 142 10.89 -7.06 -3.23
N VAL A 143 9.97 -6.66 -2.34
CA VAL A 143 9.34 -5.34 -2.40
C VAL A 143 10.28 -4.30 -1.81
N ALA A 144 10.45 -3.18 -2.52
CA ALA A 144 11.09 -1.98 -1.98
C ALA A 144 10.24 -0.75 -2.28
N CYS A 145 10.25 0.23 -1.38
CA CYS A 145 9.58 1.51 -1.57
C CYS A 145 10.62 2.62 -1.70
N TYR A 146 10.29 3.61 -2.52
CA TYR A 146 11.13 4.72 -2.91
C TYR A 146 10.31 5.99 -3.07
#